data_AF-A0A380PPU9-F1
#
_entry.id   AF-A0A380PPU9-F1
#
_cell.length_a   1.000
_cell.length_b   1.000
_cell.length_c   1.000
_cell.angle_alpha   90.00
_cell.angle_beta   90.00
_cell.angle_gamma   90.00
#
_symmetry.space_group_name_H-M   'P 1'
#
loop_
_entity.id
_entity.type
_entity.pdbx_description
1 polymer ?
#
loop_
_entity_poly.entity_id
_entity_poly.type
_entity_poly.pdbx_seq_one_letter_code
_entity_poly.pdbx_strand_id
1 'polypeptide(L)' 'MEISFITLMKALIGGAGAGFALTGGLSFLVPALTVTASLAFTFAAIGGVLIAGAYLSKVLVN' A
#
# COMPACT_ATOMS: atom_id res chain seq x y z
N MET A 1 9.59 -19.60 7.49
CA MET A 1 8.29 -19.64 6.77
C MET A 1 8.59 -19.67 5.28
N GLU A 2 7.97 -20.53 4.47
CA GLU A 2 8.20 -20.48 3.00
C GLU A 2 7.61 -19.18 2.43
N ILE A 3 8.42 -18.42 1.70
CA ILE A 3 7.97 -17.21 1.01
C ILE A 3 7.09 -17.65 -0.17
N SER A 4 5.77 -17.62 0.03
CA SER A 4 4.83 -17.82 -1.08
C SER A 4 4.71 -16.53 -1.88
N PHE A 5 5.08 -16.61 -3.16
CA PHE A 5 4.95 -15.50 -4.12
C PHE A 5 3.50 -14.99 -4.20
N ILE A 6 2.51 -15.89 -4.07
CA ILE A 6 1.08 -15.53 -4.08
C ILE A 6 0.75 -14.64 -2.88
N THR A 7 1.30 -14.96 -1.70
CA THR A 7 1.08 -14.18 -0.48
C THR A 7 1.75 -12.81 -0.56
N LEU A 8 2.96 -12.74 -1.15
CA LEU A 8 3.65 -11.49 -1.42
C LEU A 8 2.84 -10.60 -2.38
N MET A 9 2.31 -11.16 -3.46
CA MET A 9 1.48 -10.42 -4.41
C MET A 9 0.16 -9.95 -3.78
N LYS A 10 -0.48 -10.78 -2.95
CA LYS A 10 -1.64 -10.35 -2.15
C LYS A 10 -1.31 -9.20 -1.21
N ALA A 11 -0.16 -9.25 -0.53
CA ALA A 11 0.29 -8.19 0.36
C ALA A 11 0.59 -6.89 -0.40
N LEU A 12 1.21 -6.97 -1.58
CA LEU A 12 1.48 -5.84 -2.46
C LEU A 12 0.19 -5.18 -2.95
N ILE A 13 -0.74 -5.97 -3.51
CA ILE A 13 -2.02 -5.46 -4.03
C ILE A 13 -2.88 -4.91 -2.90
N GLY A 14 -2.93 -5.60 -1.75
CA GLY A 14 -3.64 -5.13 -0.56
C GLY A 14 -3.06 -3.83 -0.01
N GLY A 15 -1.73 -3.70 0.04
CA GLY A 15 -1.06 -2.47 0.44
C GLY A 15 -1.28 -1.32 -0.53
N ALA A 16 -1.30 -1.61 -1.84
CA ALA A 16 -1.60 -0.60 -2.84
C ALA A 16 -3.04 -0.08 -2.74
N GLY A 17 -4.00 -0.98 -2.52
CA GLY A 17 -5.39 -0.62 -2.26
C GLY A 17 -5.55 0.21 -0.98
N ALA A 18 -4.85 -0.14 0.10
CA ALA A 18 -4.88 0.62 1.35
C ALA A 18 -4.29 2.03 1.19
N GLY A 19 -3.16 2.17 0.50
CA GLY A 19 -2.54 3.47 0.20
C GLY A 19 -3.45 4.36 -0.65
N PHE A 20 -4.10 3.78 -1.68
CA PHE A 20 -5.07 4.50 -2.49
C PHE A 20 -6.31 4.94 -1.68
N ALA A 21 -6.88 4.03 -0.88
CA ALA A 21 -8.03 4.33 -0.03
C ALA A 21 -7.71 5.42 1.00
N LEU A 22 -6.48 5.45 1.54
CA LEU A 22 -6.05 6.50 2.45
C LEU A 22 -6.04 7.88 1.77
N THR A 23 -5.56 7.98 0.54
CA THR A 23 -5.62 9.26 -0.20
C THR A 23 -7.04 9.70 -0.51
N GLY A 24 -7.92 8.78 -0.91
CA GLY A 24 -9.34 9.08 -1.11
C GLY A 24 -10.03 9.52 0.19
N GLY A 25 -9.75 8.84 1.30
CA GLY A 25 -10.26 9.20 2.63
C GLY A 25 -9.75 10.56 3.11
N LEU A 26 -8.50 10.92 2.78
CA LEU A 26 -7.94 12.24 3.09
C LEU A 26 -8.66 13.36 2.33
N SER A 27 -9.08 13.09 1.08
CA SER A 27 -9.90 14.01 0.28
C SER A 27 -11.28 14.26 0.90
N PHE A 28 -11.85 13.25 1.57
CA PHE A 28 -13.12 13.40 2.30
C PHE A 28 -12.96 14.25 3.56
N LEU A 29 -11.82 14.14 4.25
CA LEU A 29 -11.56 14.89 5.48
C LEU A 29 -11.17 16.35 5.21
N VAL A 30 -10.42 16.59 4.14
CA VAL A 30 -10.01 17.93 3.71
C VAL A 30 -10.45 18.13 2.26
N PRO A 31 -11.68 18.62 2.02
CA PRO A 31 -12.23 18.78 0.67
C PRO A 31 -11.44 19.75 -0.22
N ALA A 32 -10.68 20.66 0.38
CA ALA A 32 -9.79 21.58 -0.34
C ALA A 32 -8.50 20.90 -0.85
N LEU A 33 -8.17 19.71 -0.36
CA LEU A 33 -7.00 18.96 -0.78
C LEU A 33 -7.29 18.30 -2.13
N THR A 34 -6.68 18.83 -3.19
CA THR A 34 -6.85 18.28 -4.53
C THR A 34 -6.04 16.99 -4.65
N VAL A 35 -6.69 15.85 -4.45
CA VAL A 35 -6.05 14.54 -4.65
C VAL A 35 -5.95 14.29 -6.14
N THR A 36 -4.79 14.60 -6.72
CA THR A 36 -4.48 14.29 -8.11
C THR A 36 -4.27 12.78 -8.28
N ALA A 37 -4.49 12.28 -9.51
CA ALA A 37 -4.23 10.88 -9.83
C ALA A 37 -2.78 10.48 -9.51
N SER A 38 -1.81 11.36 -9.77
CA SER A 38 -0.41 11.15 -9.43
C SER A 38 -0.17 10.98 -7.92
N LEU A 39 -0.86 11.75 -7.08
CA LEU A 39 -0.77 11.61 -5.63
C LEU A 39 -1.38 10.29 -5.15
N ALA A 40 -2.53 9.90 -5.69
CA ALA A 40 -3.17 8.63 -5.35
C ALA A 40 -2.32 7.42 -5.75
N PHE A 41 -1.69 7.45 -6.93
CA PHE A 41 -0.81 6.38 -7.39
C PHE A 41 0.51 6.31 -6.60
N THR A 42 1.07 7.44 -6.18
CA THR A 42 2.28 7.43 -5.34
C THR A 42 2.02 6.83 -3.97
N PHE A 43 0.90 7.18 -3.32
CA PHE A 43 0.50 6.54 -2.06
C PHE A 43 0.14 5.07 -2.22
N ALA A 44 -0.48 4.66 -3.34
CA ALA A 44 -0.68 3.25 -3.66
C ALA A 44 0.66 2.52 -3.82
N ALA A 45 1.63 3.10 -4.52
CA ALA A 45 2.96 2.51 -4.65
C ALA A 45 3.66 2.38 -3.28
N ILE A 46 3.63 3.42 -2.45
CA ILE A 46 4.20 3.41 -1.10
C ILE A 46 3.52 2.37 -0.21
N GLY A 47 2.18 2.33 -0.20
CA GLY A 47 1.41 1.37 0.57
C GLY A 47 1.70 -0.07 0.16
N GLY A 48 1.81 -0.34 -1.14
CA GLY A 48 2.19 -1.65 -1.65
C GLY A 48 3.59 -2.06 -1.21
N VAL A 49 4.59 -1.19 -1.39
CA VAL A 49 5.99 -1.47 -1.02
C VAL A 49 6.14 -1.65 0.49
N LEU A 50 5.47 -0.84 1.32
CA LEU A 50 5.54 -0.95 2.78
C LEU A 50 4.97 -2.27 3.27
N ILE A 51 3.79 -2.68 2.79
CA ILE A 51 3.15 -3.93 3.25
C ILE A 51 3.88 -5.16 2.70
N ALA A 52 4.27 -5.14 1.43
CA ALA A 52 5.08 -6.22 0.85
C ALA A 52 6.46 -6.33 1.52
N GLY A 53 7.10 -5.20 1.80
CA GLY A 53 8.38 -5.13 2.51
C GLY A 53 8.27 -5.59 3.97
N ALA A 54 7.21 -5.21 4.68
CA ALA A 54 6.95 -5.68 6.03
C ALA A 54 6.69 -7.20 6.07
N TYR A 55 6.00 -7.74 5.07
CA TYR A 55 5.83 -9.18 4.92
C TYR A 55 7.17 -9.89 4.69
N LEU A 56 8.00 -9.40 3.75
CA LEU A 56 9.33 -9.94 3.51
C LEU A 56 10.22 -9.88 4.75
N SER A 57 10.20 -8.76 5.47
CA SER A 57 10.99 -8.55 6.68
C SER A 57 10.61 -9.55 7.78
N LYS A 58 9.31 -9.79 7.99
CA LYS A 58 8.86 -10.83 8.93
C LYS A 58 9.28 -12.24 8.54
N VAL A 59 9.38 -12.54 7.25
CA VAL A 59 9.81 -13.87 6.79
C VAL A 59 11.34 -14.02 6.81
N LEU A 60 12.10 -12.94 6.65
CA LEU A 60 13.57 -12.96 6.71
C LEU A 60 14.12 -12.94 8.14
N VAL A 61 13.41 -12.33 9.08
CA VAL A 61 13.82 -12.21 10.49
C VAL A 61 13.40 -13.43 11.32
N ASN A 62 12.57 -14.33 10.77
CA ASN A 62 12.02 -15.51 11.48
C ASN A 62 12.29 -16.82 10.74
#